data_AF-A0AAD8J0W6-F1
#
_entry.id   AF-A0AAD8J0W6-F1
#
_cell.length_a   1.000
_cell.length_b   1.000
_cell.length_c   1.000
_cell.angle_alpha   90.00
_cell.angle_beta   90.00
_cell.angle_gamma   90.00
#
_symmetry.space_group_name_H-M   'P 1'
#
loop_
_entity.id
_entity.type
_entity.pdbx_description
1 polymer ?
#
loop_
_entity_poly.entity_id
_entity_poly.type
_entity_poly.pdbx_seq_one_letter_code
_entity_poly.pdbx_strand_id
1 'polypeptide(L)'
;MWFMKDSQSAEENYYGHNSQKHFNRCALEIKVPARGKTLVPTDLGIAVPEGTYARIAHRSGLAWKHAIDVGSGVINADYRGPVGVILFNHSDVGFEVKTGDRIAQLIIEK
;
A
#
# COMPACT_ATOMS: atom_id res chain seq x y z
N MET A 1 -16.23 -0.74 -0.23
CA MET A 1 -14.90 -0.29 -0.70
C MET A 1 -14.65 -0.94 -2.04
N TRP A 2 -14.29 -0.14 -3.04
CA TRP A 2 -14.10 -0.56 -4.42
C TRP A 2 -12.61 -0.59 -4.78
N PHE A 3 -12.20 -1.55 -5.61
CA PHE A 3 -10.85 -1.64 -6.17
C PHE A 3 -10.93 -1.42 -7.66
N MET A 4 -10.01 -0.62 -8.18
CA MET A 4 -9.73 -0.49 -9.60
C MET A 4 -8.32 -1.03 -9.83
N LYS A 5 -8.14 -1.93 -10.81
CA LYS A 5 -6.80 -2.38 -11.24
C LYS A 5 -6.42 -1.59 -12.48
N ASP A 6 -5.24 -0.97 -12.47
CA ASP A 6 -4.81 -0.12 -13.59
C ASP A 6 -3.80 -0.87 -14.48
N SER A 7 -4.32 -1.61 -15.47
CA SER A 7 -3.66 -1.97 -16.73
C SER A 7 -4.61 -2.84 -17.58
N GLN A 8 -5.22 -2.27 -18.62
CA GLN A 8 -5.93 -2.93 -19.74
C GLN A 8 -7.10 -3.92 -19.48
N SER A 9 -7.55 -4.16 -18.25
CA SER A 9 -8.75 -4.97 -18.00
C SER A 9 -9.64 -4.34 -16.93
N ALA A 10 -10.36 -3.29 -17.30
CA ALA A 10 -11.25 -2.52 -16.42
C ALA A 10 -12.54 -3.26 -16.00
N GLU A 11 -12.56 -4.61 -16.00
CA GLU A 11 -13.78 -5.39 -15.72
C GLU A 11 -13.71 -6.33 -14.50
N GLU A 12 -12.59 -6.40 -13.77
CA GLU A 12 -12.59 -7.11 -12.47
C GLU A 12 -12.89 -6.16 -11.30
N ASN A 13 -14.18 -5.82 -11.19
CA ASN A 13 -14.72 -5.29 -9.94
C ASN A 13 -14.61 -6.38 -8.86
N TYR A 14 -13.66 -6.25 -7.94
CA TYR A 14 -13.55 -7.14 -6.78
C TYR A 14 -14.71 -6.88 -5.79
N TYR A 15 -15.90 -7.39 -6.10
CA TYR A 15 -16.98 -7.56 -5.15
C TYR A 15 -16.67 -8.76 -4.25
N GLY A 16 -16.23 -8.50 -3.02
CA GLY A 16 -16.29 -9.49 -1.94
C GLY A 16 -14.98 -9.75 -1.19
N HIS A 17 -15.16 -10.39 -0.03
CA HIS A 17 -14.20 -10.71 1.05
C HIS A 17 -12.77 -11.15 0.62
N ASN A 18 -12.59 -11.66 -0.61
CA ASN A 18 -11.30 -12.13 -1.13
C ASN A 18 -10.37 -11.02 -1.62
N SER A 19 -10.89 -9.81 -1.86
CA SER A 19 -10.09 -8.66 -2.25
C SER A 19 -9.04 -8.36 -1.20
N GLN A 20 -9.38 -8.41 0.11
CA GLN A 20 -8.49 -8.10 1.25
C GLN A 20 -7.13 -8.82 1.22
N LYS A 21 -7.03 -9.96 0.52
CA LYS A 21 -5.78 -10.71 0.40
C LYS A 21 -4.74 -10.03 -0.51
N HIS A 22 -5.11 -9.08 -1.38
CA HIS A 22 -4.19 -8.44 -2.34
C HIS A 22 -3.82 -6.98 -2.02
N PHE A 23 -4.43 -6.39 -1.00
CA PHE A 23 -4.48 -4.93 -0.77
C PHE A 23 -3.20 -4.17 -0.50
N ASN A 24 -2.08 -4.84 -0.27
CA ASN A 24 -0.85 -4.17 0.15
C ASN A 24 0.39 -4.85 -0.44
N ARG A 25 0.22 -5.44 -1.62
CA ARG A 25 1.31 -6.13 -2.28
C ARG A 25 2.07 -5.16 -3.16
N CYS A 26 3.39 -5.26 -3.10
CA CYS A 26 4.25 -4.56 -4.01
C CYS A 26 4.01 -5.02 -5.46
N ALA A 27 3.86 -4.09 -6.40
CA ALA A 27 3.69 -4.40 -7.83
C ALA A 27 5.02 -4.74 -8.54
N LEU A 28 6.13 -4.17 -8.08
CA LEU A 28 7.43 -4.26 -8.74
C LEU A 28 8.56 -4.42 -7.72
N GLU A 29 9.54 -5.26 -8.01
CA GLU A 29 10.73 -5.38 -7.16
C GLU A 29 11.44 -4.03 -7.02
N ILE A 30 11.67 -3.61 -5.77
CA ILE A 30 12.23 -2.30 -5.46
C ILE A 30 12.98 -2.30 -4.15
N LYS A 31 14.02 -1.47 -4.06
CA LYS A 31 14.82 -1.30 -2.85
C LYS A 31 14.44 -0.01 -2.12
N VAL A 32 14.26 -0.11 -0.81
CA VAL A 32 14.21 1.05 0.09
C VAL A 32 15.63 1.27 0.62
N PRO A 33 16.31 2.36 0.22
CA PRO A 33 17.70 2.60 0.63
C PRO A 33 17.82 2.77 2.14
N ALA A 34 18.97 2.39 2.70
CA ALA A 34 19.30 2.65 4.11
C ALA A 34 19.15 4.14 4.41
N ARG A 35 18.59 4.47 5.58
CA ARG A 35 18.30 5.85 6.01
C ARG A 35 17.53 6.69 4.98
N GLY A 36 16.77 6.04 4.10
CA GLY A 36 16.08 6.70 2.99
C GLY A 36 14.61 6.34 2.91
N LYS A 37 14.00 6.68 1.77
CA LYS A 37 12.59 6.42 1.49
C LYS A 37 12.36 6.08 0.03
N THR A 38 11.33 5.29 -0.23
CA THR A 38 10.91 4.92 -1.58
C THR A 38 9.38 4.88 -1.65
N LEU A 39 8.81 5.39 -2.76
CA LEU A 39 7.42 5.13 -3.11
C LEU A 39 7.33 3.76 -3.75
N VAL A 40 6.65 2.83 -3.10
CA VAL A 40 6.41 1.48 -3.61
C VAL A 40 5.04 1.45 -4.29
N PRO A 41 4.96 1.21 -5.61
CA PRO A 41 3.70 1.18 -6.32
C PRO A 41 2.84 -0.01 -5.88
N THR A 42 1.55 0.24 -5.74
CA THR A 42 0.53 -0.81 -5.62
C THR A 42 -0.37 -0.69 -6.84
N ASP A 43 -0.68 -1.79 -7.53
CA ASP A 43 -1.57 -1.79 -8.72
C ASP A 43 -3.04 -1.58 -8.33
N LEU A 44 -3.29 -0.67 -7.37
CA LEU A 44 -4.56 -0.45 -6.71
C LEU A 44 -4.98 1.01 -6.93
N GLY A 45 -6.19 1.19 -7.45
CA GLY A 45 -7.02 2.36 -7.17
C GLY A 45 -8.09 1.96 -6.16
N ILE A 46 -8.48 2.87 -5.27
CA ILE A 46 -9.51 2.59 -4.26
C ILE A 46 -10.61 3.65 -4.24
N ALA A 47 -11.82 3.25 -3.85
CA ALA A 47 -12.85 4.17 -3.40
C ALA A 47 -13.44 3.67 -2.08
N VAL A 48 -13.42 4.53 -1.05
CA VAL A 48 -13.89 4.21 0.30
C VAL A 48 -15.31 4.74 0.53
N PRO A 49 -16.06 4.20 1.51
CA PRO A 49 -17.39 4.71 1.84
C PRO A 49 -17.39 6.22 2.17
N GLU A 50 -18.52 6.88 1.95
CA GLU A 50 -18.69 8.28 2.35
C GLU A 50 -18.54 8.44 3.87
N GLY A 51 -17.98 9.58 4.30
CA GLY A 51 -17.69 9.85 5.71
C GLY A 51 -16.56 8.99 6.28
N THR A 52 -15.69 8.44 5.44
CA THR A 52 -14.50 7.68 5.86
C THR A 52 -13.27 8.13 5.07
N TYR A 53 -12.08 7.77 5.53
CA TYR A 53 -10.86 7.84 4.74
C TYR A 53 -10.10 6.51 4.84
N ALA A 54 -9.27 6.24 3.83
CA ALA A 54 -8.38 5.10 3.86
C ALA A 54 -7.03 5.50 4.48
N ARG A 55 -6.55 4.71 5.43
CA ARG A 55 -5.25 4.87 6.04
C ARG A 55 -4.32 3.72 5.65
N ILE A 56 -3.22 4.03 4.97
CA ILE A 56 -2.09 3.11 4.81
C ILE A 56 -1.32 3.12 6.12
N ALA A 57 -1.27 1.98 6.81
CA ALA A 57 -0.60 1.80 8.07
C ALA A 57 0.57 0.82 7.95
N HIS A 58 1.56 0.97 8.82
CA HIS A 58 2.71 0.08 8.89
C HIS A 58 2.31 -1.34 9.33
N ARG A 59 3.12 -2.32 8.95
CA ARG A 59 3.05 -3.69 9.47
C ARG A 59 4.04 -3.83 10.62
N SER A 60 3.55 -4.21 11.80
CA SER A 60 4.40 -4.33 13.02
C SER A 60 5.65 -5.18 12.82
N GLY A 61 5.54 -6.29 12.08
CA GLY A 61 6.69 -7.14 11.77
C GLY A 61 7.78 -6.45 10.94
N LEU A 62 7.40 -5.59 9.98
CA LEU A 62 8.37 -4.85 9.17
C LEU A 62 8.99 -3.70 9.98
N ALA A 63 8.19 -3.01 10.77
CA ALA A 63 8.66 -1.96 11.68
C ALA A 63 9.67 -2.52 12.69
N TRP A 64 9.32 -3.62 13.37
CA TRP A 64 10.17 -4.21 14.40
C TRP A 64 11.44 -4.88 13.86
N LYS A 65 11.31 -5.68 12.79
CA LYS A 65 12.43 -6.52 12.31
C LYS A 65 13.36 -5.81 11.33
N HIS A 66 12.85 -4.81 10.61
CA HIS A 66 13.56 -4.18 9.49
C HIS A 66 13.61 -2.65 9.58
N ALA A 67 13.09 -2.06 10.67
CA ALA A 67 13.01 -0.60 10.86
C ALA A 67 12.29 0.12 9.70
N ILE A 68 11.26 -0.53 9.14
CA ILE A 68 10.44 0.02 8.05
C ILE A 68 9.18 0.66 8.60
N ASP A 69 9.01 1.95 8.31
CA ASP A 69 7.80 2.71 8.63
C ASP A 69 7.05 3.15 7.36
N VAL A 70 5.80 3.54 7.53
CA VAL A 70 4.94 4.05 6.45
C VAL A 70 4.82 5.56 6.56
N GLY A 71 5.12 6.25 5.46
CA GLY A 71 4.98 7.68 5.31
C GLY A 71 3.61 8.10 4.79
N SER A 72 3.18 9.31 5.18
CA SER A 72 1.87 9.86 4.81
C SER A 72 0.74 8.93 5.22
N GLY A 73 0.10 8.28 4.25
CA GLY A 73 -0.84 7.20 4.46
C GLY A 73 -2.31 7.62 4.48
N VAL A 74 -2.64 8.90 4.33
CA VAL A 74 -4.05 9.34 4.22
C VAL A 74 -4.48 9.34 2.75
N ILE A 75 -5.50 8.55 2.42
CA ILE A 75 -6.16 8.52 1.11
C ILE A 75 -7.59 9.06 1.28
N ASN A 76 -7.87 10.20 0.66
CA ASN A 76 -9.17 10.85 0.70
C ASN A 76 -10.23 10.03 -0.05
N ALA A 77 -11.50 10.18 0.36
CA ALA A 77 -12.63 9.43 -0.21
C ALA A 77 -12.87 9.70 -1.71
N ASP A 78 -12.49 10.88 -2.18
CA ASP A 78 -12.60 11.33 -3.57
C ASP A 78 -11.36 11.03 -4.43
N TYR A 79 -10.27 10.51 -3.85
CA TYR A 79 -9.09 10.13 -4.61
C TYR A 79 -9.38 8.92 -5.51
N ARG A 80 -8.98 9.01 -6.79
CA ARG A 80 -9.15 7.95 -7.80
C ARG A 80 -7.86 7.57 -8.53
N GLY A 81 -6.75 8.21 -8.18
CA GLY A 81 -5.46 7.89 -8.76
C GLY A 81 -4.90 6.55 -8.25
N PRO A 82 -3.74 6.12 -8.78
CA PRO A 82 -3.04 4.95 -8.30
C PRO A 82 -2.58 5.17 -6.85
N VAL A 83 -2.68 4.12 -6.04
CA VAL A 83 -2.23 4.09 -4.65
C VAL A 83 -0.78 3.60 -4.63
N GLY A 84 0.05 4.25 -3.85
CA GLY A 84 1.41 3.79 -3.55
C GLY A 84 1.67 3.88 -2.06
N VAL A 85 2.63 3.08 -1.59
CA VAL A 85 3.06 3.05 -0.19
C VAL A 85 4.41 3.72 -0.09
N ILE A 86 4.49 4.84 0.62
CA ILE A 86 5.78 5.45 0.94
C ILE A 86 6.38 4.66 2.11
N LEU A 87 7.50 3.99 1.88
CA LEU A 87 8.25 3.31 2.92
C LEU A 87 9.45 4.15 3.33
N PHE A 88 9.61 4.37 4.63
CA PHE A 88 10.82 4.90 5.24
C PHE A 88 11.63 3.75 5.83
N ASN A 89 12.94 3.77 5.59
CA ASN A 89 13.87 2.81 6.18
C ASN A 89 14.78 3.54 7.16
N HIS A 90 14.58 3.27 8.45
CA HIS A 90 15.36 3.88 9.51
C HIS A 90 16.63 3.09 9.86
N SER A 91 16.87 1.93 9.23
CA SER A 91 18.09 1.15 9.43
C SER A 91 19.26 1.63 8.57
N ASP A 92 20.45 1.11 8.86
CA ASP A 92 21.67 1.32 8.10
C ASP A 92 21.86 0.29 6.96
N VAL A 93 20.86 -0.57 6.71
CA VAL A 93 20.90 -1.60 5.67
C VAL A 93 19.72 -1.39 4.70
N GLY A 94 19.96 -1.54 3.40
CA GLY A 94 18.88 -1.45 2.41
C GLY A 94 17.86 -2.57 2.58
N PHE A 95 16.58 -2.27 2.39
CA PHE A 95 15.49 -3.24 2.47
C PHE A 95 14.96 -3.57 1.09
N GLU A 96 14.98 -4.85 0.73
CA GLU A 96 14.47 -5.35 -0.54
C GLU A 96 12.99 -5.69 -0.42
N VAL A 97 12.19 -5.15 -1.34
CA VAL A 97 10.78 -5.47 -1.48
C VAL A 97 10.61 -6.23 -2.79
N LYS A 98 10.11 -7.46 -2.73
CA LYS A 98 9.84 -8.29 -3.91
C LYS A 98 8.42 -8.08 -4.40
N THR A 99 8.20 -8.32 -5.69
CA THR A 99 6.84 -8.36 -6.25
C THR A 99 5.97 -9.33 -5.45
N GLY A 100 4.80 -8.87 -5.02
CA GLY A 100 3.89 -9.66 -4.20
C GLY A 100 4.08 -9.52 -2.67
N ASP A 101 5.17 -8.91 -2.20
CA ASP A 101 5.40 -8.73 -0.76
C ASP A 101 4.35 -7.82 -0.14
N ARG A 102 3.85 -8.22 1.03
CA ARG A 102 2.92 -7.40 1.82
C ARG A 102 3.70 -6.31 2.57
N ILE A 103 3.60 -5.05 2.15
CA ILE A 103 4.42 -3.95 2.67
C ILE A 103 3.70 -3.02 3.65
N ALA A 104 2.36 -2.99 3.62
CA ALA A 104 1.53 -2.15 4.46
C ALA A 104 0.24 -2.87 4.85
N GLN A 105 -0.66 -2.17 5.53
CA GLN A 105 -2.05 -2.56 5.71
C GLN A 105 -2.97 -1.36 5.51
N LEU A 106 -4.10 -1.55 4.83
CA LEU A 106 -5.10 -0.51 4.62
C LEU A 106 -6.17 -0.62 5.71
N ILE A 107 -6.46 0.49 6.37
CA ILE A 107 -7.50 0.61 7.39
C ILE A 107 -8.51 1.64 6.91
N ILE A 108 -9.80 1.38 7.13
CA ILE A 108 -10.86 2.36 6.84
C ILE A 108 -11.25 2.99 8.15
N GLU A 109 -10.93 4.27 8.26
CA GLU A 109 -11.15 5.09 9.44
C GLU A 109 -12.42 5.92 9.24
N LYS A 110 -13.21 6.09 10.31
CA LYS A 110 -14.38 6.97 10.35
C LYS A 110 -14.00 8.34 10.87
#